data_AF-A0A1C6HGZ7-F1
#
_entry.id   AF-A0A1C6HGZ7-F1
#
_cell.length_a   1.000
_cell.length_b   1.000
_cell.length_c   1.000
_cell.angle_alpha   90.00
_cell.angle_beta   90.00
_cell.angle_gamma   90.00
#
_symmetry.space_group_name_H-M   'P 1'
#
loop_
_entity.id
_entity.type
_entity.pdbx_description
1 polymer ?
#
loop_
_entity_poly.entity_id
_entity_poly.type
_entity_poly.pdbx_seq_one_letter_code
_entity_poly.pdbx_strand_id
1 'polypeptide(L)'
;MYFSRIRDLREDNELSQEKAASVLGVTQTTYSKYELGKITVPTESLIKLADFYKVSLDYLVGRDVRPARTGPIKPGRYRHFKGGEYRVLGTAAHSETLEPMVVYQALYGERGMWVRPAAMWNERVERDGYAGPRFTYVGE
;
A
#
# COMPACT_ATOMS: atom_id res chain seq x y z
N MET A 1 -23.83 2.18 7.51
CA MET A 1 -22.37 2.35 7.57
C MET A 1 -21.94 2.88 6.21
N TYR A 2 -21.26 4.02 6.14
CA TYR A 2 -20.87 4.64 4.87
C TYR A 2 -19.36 4.47 4.70
N PHE A 3 -18.94 3.81 3.62
CA PHE A 3 -17.53 3.60 3.31
C PHE A 3 -17.12 4.56 2.18
N SER A 4 -16.77 5.81 2.52
CA SER A 4 -16.38 6.82 1.53
C SER A 4 -15.29 6.31 0.58
N ARG A 5 -14.37 5.51 1.13
CA ARG A 5 -13.19 5.01 0.44
C ARG A 5 -13.47 4.01 -0.67
N ILE A 6 -14.62 3.32 -0.69
CA ILE A 6 -14.95 2.45 -1.82
C ILE A 6 -15.06 3.29 -3.10
N ARG A 7 -15.71 4.46 -2.98
CA ARG A 7 -15.86 5.41 -4.07
C ARG A 7 -14.54 6.09 -4.41
N ASP A 8 -13.84 6.59 -3.39
CA ASP A 8 -12.56 7.29 -3.58
C ASP A 8 -11.57 6.38 -4.34
N LEU A 9 -11.39 5.13 -3.88
CA LEU A 9 -10.52 4.14 -4.53
C LEU A 9 -10.93 3.84 -5.97
N ARG A 10 -12.23 3.78 -6.25
CA ARG A 10 -12.72 3.55 -7.61
C ARG A 10 -12.37 4.73 -8.52
N GLU A 11 -12.58 5.95 -8.06
CA GLU A 11 -12.31 7.18 -8.83
C GLU A 11 -10.81 7.40 -9.04
N ASP A 12 -9.98 7.17 -8.02
CA ASP A 12 -8.51 7.24 -8.10
C ASP A 12 -7.93 6.21 -9.10
N ASN A 13 -8.59 5.07 -9.27
CA ASN A 13 -8.20 4.04 -10.25
C ASN A 13 -8.89 4.22 -11.63
N GLU A 14 -9.56 5.35 -11.86
CA GLU A 14 -10.27 5.67 -13.12
C GLU A 14 -11.31 4.60 -13.54
N LEU A 15 -11.91 3.91 -12.57
CA LEU A 15 -12.87 2.83 -12.83
C LEU A 15 -14.31 3.35 -12.86
N SER A 16 -15.08 2.85 -13.83
CA SER A 16 -16.54 3.00 -13.82
C SER A 16 -17.17 2.09 -12.78
N GLN A 17 -18.37 2.44 -12.29
CA GLN A 17 -19.13 1.57 -11.38
C GLN A 17 -19.42 0.20 -12.01
N GLU A 18 -19.59 0.12 -13.33
CA GLU A 18 -19.77 -1.13 -14.08
C GLU A 18 -18.54 -2.05 -13.95
N LYS A 19 -17.34 -1.49 -14.15
CA LYS A 19 -16.08 -2.24 -14.04
C LYS A 19 -15.85 -2.71 -12.60
N ALA A 20 -16.07 -1.83 -11.62
CA ALA A 20 -15.90 -2.17 -10.21
C ALA A 20 -16.93 -3.21 -9.72
N ALA A 21 -18.18 -3.13 -10.21
CA ALA A 21 -19.21 -4.14 -9.95
C ALA A 21 -18.81 -5.51 -10.52
N SER A 22 -18.19 -5.53 -11.71
CA SER A 22 -17.69 -6.75 -12.34
C SER A 22 -16.62 -7.45 -11.49
N VAL A 23 -15.75 -6.69 -10.78
CA VAL A 23 -14.77 -7.25 -9.83
C VAL A 23 -15.45 -8.02 -8.69
N LEU A 24 -16.61 -7.55 -8.24
CA LEU A 24 -17.36 -8.17 -7.15
C LEU A 24 -18.34 -9.25 -7.62
N GLY A 25 -18.57 -9.37 -8.93
CA GLY A 25 -19.61 -10.24 -9.48
C GLY A 25 -21.03 -9.77 -9.11
N VAL A 26 -21.24 -8.45 -9.00
CA VAL A 26 -22.55 -7.85 -8.68
C VAL A 26 -23.01 -6.93 -9.81
N THR A 27 -24.29 -6.53 -9.79
CA THR A 27 -24.80 -5.53 -10.73
C THR A 27 -24.25 -4.13 -10.43
N GLN A 28 -24.12 -3.28 -11.44
CA GLN A 28 -23.73 -1.87 -11.26
C GLN A 28 -24.65 -1.14 -10.26
N THR A 29 -25.96 -1.40 -10.29
CA THR A 29 -26.94 -0.85 -9.35
C THR A 29 -26.64 -1.24 -7.91
N THR A 30 -26.28 -2.51 -7.67
CA THR A 30 -25.88 -3.01 -6.35
C THR A 30 -24.62 -2.29 -5.87
N TYR A 31 -23.62 -2.16 -6.74
CA TYR A 31 -22.37 -1.45 -6.43
C TYR A 31 -22.61 0.03 -6.09
N SER A 32 -23.44 0.72 -6.86
CA SER A 32 -23.82 2.11 -6.58
C SER A 32 -24.50 2.26 -5.21
N LYS A 33 -25.38 1.32 -4.83
CA LYS A 33 -26.00 1.29 -3.49
C LYS A 33 -24.97 1.07 -2.38
N TYR A 34 -23.90 0.31 -2.62
CA TYR A 34 -22.76 0.17 -1.69
C TYR A 34 -22.08 1.52 -1.48
N GLU A 35 -21.70 2.22 -2.55
CA GLU A 35 -21.02 3.52 -2.47
C GLU A 35 -21.86 4.58 -1.77
N LEU A 36 -23.18 4.56 -1.97
CA LEU A 36 -24.12 5.48 -1.35
C LEU A 36 -24.48 5.10 0.10
N GLY A 37 -23.99 3.98 0.61
CA GLY A 37 -24.34 3.44 1.93
C GLY A 37 -25.82 3.08 2.09
N LYS A 38 -26.53 2.84 0.97
CA LYS A 38 -27.96 2.52 0.95
C LYS A 38 -28.24 1.07 1.34
N ILE A 39 -27.27 0.18 1.12
CA ILE A 39 -27.28 -1.22 1.57
C ILE A 39 -25.94 -1.56 2.19
N THR A 40 -25.93 -2.57 3.06
CA THR A 40 -24.70 -3.08 3.68
C THR A 40 -23.83 -3.77 2.64
N VAL A 41 -22.52 -3.50 2.70
CA VAL A 41 -21.54 -4.20 1.87
C VAL A 41 -21.20 -5.54 2.55
N PRO A 42 -21.40 -6.70 1.89
CA PRO A 42 -21.02 -7.99 2.44
C PRO A 42 -19.52 -8.06 2.73
N THR A 43 -19.14 -8.80 3.78
CA THR A 43 -17.72 -8.97 4.15
C THR A 43 -16.88 -9.53 3.01
N GLU A 44 -17.42 -10.47 2.23
CA GLU A 44 -16.73 -11.02 1.05
C GLU A 44 -16.43 -9.93 0.01
N SER A 45 -17.36 -9.01 -0.24
CA SER A 45 -17.14 -7.88 -1.13
C SER A 45 -16.07 -6.93 -0.59
N LEU A 46 -16.05 -6.67 0.72
CA LEU A 46 -15.00 -5.84 1.34
C LEU A 46 -13.62 -6.48 1.18
N ILE A 47 -13.50 -7.80 1.37
CA ILE A 47 -12.25 -8.54 1.19
C ILE A 47 -11.79 -8.44 -0.28
N LYS A 48 -12.69 -8.71 -1.24
CA LYS A 48 -12.39 -8.61 -2.68
C LYS A 48 -11.93 -7.21 -3.09
N LEU A 49 -12.58 -6.16 -2.60
CA LEU A 49 -12.18 -4.78 -2.88
C LEU A 49 -10.81 -4.47 -2.26
N ALA A 50 -10.56 -4.91 -1.03
CA ALA A 50 -9.28 -4.70 -0.36
C ALA A 50 -8.14 -5.37 -1.13
N ASP A 51 -8.33 -6.61 -1.57
CA ASP A 51 -7.33 -7.34 -2.34
C ASP A 51 -7.15 -6.74 -3.76
N PHE A 52 -8.25 -6.36 -4.42
CA PHE A 52 -8.22 -5.73 -5.74
C PHE A 52 -7.46 -4.40 -5.75
N TYR A 53 -7.78 -3.50 -4.82
CA TYR A 53 -7.10 -2.21 -4.67
C TYR A 53 -5.77 -2.32 -3.91
N LYS A 54 -5.36 -3.53 -3.50
CA LYS A 54 -4.14 -3.80 -2.73
C LYS A 54 -4.04 -2.98 -1.43
N VAL A 55 -5.18 -2.70 -0.81
CA VAL A 55 -5.27 -1.96 0.44
C VAL A 55 -5.57 -2.87 1.64
N SER A 56 -5.32 -2.38 2.85
CA SER A 56 -5.77 -3.06 4.07
C SER A 56 -7.30 -2.97 4.22
N LEU A 57 -7.92 -3.96 4.86
CA LEU A 57 -9.34 -3.91 5.17
C LEU A 57 -9.65 -2.74 6.11
N ASP A 58 -8.79 -2.49 7.09
CA ASP A 58 -8.91 -1.34 8.00
C ASP A 58 -8.88 0.00 7.26
N TYR A 59 -8.07 0.12 6.20
CA TYR A 59 -8.15 1.28 5.33
C TYR A 59 -9.48 1.33 4.59
N LEU A 60 -9.90 0.24 3.93
CA LEU A 60 -11.14 0.24 3.15
C LEU A 60 -12.35 0.65 4.00
N VAL A 61 -12.39 0.21 5.26
CA VAL A 61 -13.49 0.49 6.19
C VAL A 61 -13.31 1.76 7.04
N GLY A 62 -12.23 2.54 6.82
CA GLY A 62 -12.00 3.83 7.48
C GLY A 62 -11.45 3.76 8.93
N ARG A 63 -10.84 2.64 9.32
CA ARG A 63 -10.22 2.44 10.65
C ARG A 63 -8.73 2.81 10.71
N ASP A 64 -8.05 2.87 9.58
CA ASP A 64 -6.66 3.34 9.44
C ASP A 64 -6.58 4.43 8.38
N VAL A 65 -5.60 5.33 8.41
CA VAL A 65 -5.31 6.29 7.33
C VAL A 65 -4.37 5.72 6.27
N ARG A 66 -3.69 4.60 6.55
CA ARG A 66 -2.68 4.00 5.66
C ARG A 66 -3.30 2.98 4.71
N PRO A 67 -3.26 3.19 3.39
CA PRO A 67 -3.84 2.25 2.42
C PRO A 67 -3.12 0.91 2.40
N ALA A 68 -1.81 0.89 2.56
CA ALA A 68 -0.98 -0.28 2.37
C ALA A 68 -1.09 -1.36 3.47
N ARG A 69 -1.06 -2.64 3.07
CA ARG A 69 -0.80 -3.82 3.93
C ARG A 69 0.66 -3.99 4.35
N THR A 70 1.47 -2.93 4.34
CA THR A 70 2.85 -3.03 4.82
C THR A 70 2.86 -3.12 6.34
N GLY A 71 3.48 -4.17 6.88
CA GLY A 71 3.97 -4.13 8.25
C GLY A 71 4.81 -2.85 8.45
N PRO A 72 4.84 -2.27 9.65
CA PRO A 72 5.44 -0.96 9.86
C PRO A 72 6.94 -1.00 9.54
N ILE A 73 7.33 -0.42 8.39
CA ILE A 73 8.74 -0.10 8.14
C ILE A 73 9.04 1.08 9.06
N LYS A 74 9.86 0.83 10.08
CA LYS A 74 10.16 1.81 11.12
C LYS A 74 10.93 2.98 10.49
N PRO A 75 10.55 4.24 10.72
CA PRO A 75 11.43 5.36 10.43
C PRO A 75 12.75 5.22 11.18
N GLY A 76 13.86 5.65 10.57
CA GLY A 76 15.20 5.52 11.15
C GLY A 76 16.26 5.15 10.12
N ARG A 77 17.46 4.82 10.60
CA ARG A 77 18.60 4.44 9.78
C ARG A 77 18.53 2.98 9.37
N TYR A 78 18.85 2.73 8.10
CA TYR A 78 18.99 1.41 7.51
C TYR A 78 20.30 1.32 6.73
N ARG A 79 20.88 0.13 6.70
CA ARG A 79 22.03 -0.20 5.86
C ARG A 79 21.60 -1.17 4.76
N HIS A 80 21.94 -0.85 3.52
CA HIS A 80 21.69 -1.75 2.40
C HIS A 80 22.77 -2.85 2.36
N PHE A 81 22.42 -4.05 1.87
CA PHE A 81 23.33 -5.19 1.86
C PHE A 81 24.62 -4.97 1.05
N LYS A 82 24.58 -4.10 0.03
CA LYS A 82 25.77 -3.69 -0.75
C LYS A 82 26.61 -2.58 -0.08
N GLY A 83 26.28 -2.21 1.16
CA GLY A 83 26.75 -0.98 1.79
C GLY A 83 25.88 0.23 1.44
N GLY A 84 26.26 1.38 2.00
CA GLY A 84 25.46 2.60 1.96
C GLY A 84 24.41 2.65 3.08
N GLU A 85 24.31 3.80 3.72
CA GLU A 85 23.33 4.07 4.77
C GLU A 85 22.25 5.03 4.28
N TYR A 86 21.05 4.81 4.78
CA TYR A 86 19.86 5.54 4.40
C TYR A 86 19.03 5.86 5.63
N ARG A 87 18.30 6.98 5.60
CA ARG A 87 17.28 7.30 6.59
C ARG A 87 15.91 7.12 5.98
N VAL A 88 15.13 6.18 6.49
CA VAL A 88 13.71 6.04 6.19
C VAL A 88 12.95 7.13 6.94
N LEU A 89 12.16 7.89 6.19
CA LEU A 89 11.26 8.91 6.74
C LEU A 89 9.89 8.32 7.06
N GLY A 90 9.45 7.35 6.26
CA GLY A 90 8.20 6.64 6.46
C GLY A 90 7.79 5.84 5.23
N THR A 91 6.54 5.40 5.22
CA THR A 91 5.91 4.74 4.08
C THR A 91 4.87 5.65 3.44
N ALA A 92 4.76 5.60 2.13
CA ALA A 92 3.74 6.29 1.34
C ALA A 92 2.99 5.28 0.46
N ALA A 93 1.88 5.70 -0.15
CA ALA A 93 1.21 4.94 -1.20
C ALA A 93 1.55 5.58 -2.54
N HIS A 94 1.85 4.75 -3.55
CA HIS A 94 1.92 5.20 -4.92
C HIS A 94 0.53 5.67 -5.36
N SER A 95 0.39 6.89 -5.87
CA SER A 95 -0.93 7.50 -6.14
C SER A 95 -1.79 6.69 -7.12
N GLU A 96 -1.15 6.12 -8.14
CA GLU A 96 -1.81 5.48 -9.27
C GLU A 96 -2.08 4.00 -9.03
N THR A 97 -1.25 3.33 -8.24
CA THR A 97 -1.31 1.87 -8.05
C THR A 97 -1.64 1.47 -6.63
N LEU A 98 -1.65 2.44 -5.71
CA LEU A 98 -1.72 2.27 -4.26
C LEU A 98 -0.62 1.35 -3.71
N GLU A 99 0.41 1.09 -4.53
CA GLU A 99 1.51 0.23 -4.14
C GLU A 99 2.25 0.87 -2.96
N PRO A 100 2.54 0.12 -1.88
CA PRO A 100 3.24 0.66 -0.74
C PRO A 100 4.68 1.01 -1.09
N MET A 101 5.10 2.23 -0.77
CA MET A 101 6.42 2.77 -1.04
C MET A 101 7.13 3.12 0.27
N VAL A 102 8.45 2.92 0.31
CA VAL A 102 9.34 3.45 1.34
C VAL A 102 9.91 4.76 0.85
N VAL A 103 9.75 5.82 1.63
CA VAL A 103 10.37 7.13 1.38
C VAL A 103 11.62 7.22 2.22
N TYR A 104 12.78 7.37 1.57
CA TYR A 104 14.07 7.37 2.26
C TYR A 104 15.10 8.30 1.62
N GLN A 105 16.02 8.78 2.43
CA GLN A 105 17.12 9.66 2.03
C GLN A 105 18.44 8.89 2.08
N ALA A 106 19.30 9.05 1.07
CA ALA A 106 20.69 8.61 1.17
C ALA A 106 21.46 9.43 2.22
N LEU A 107 22.29 8.77 3.04
CA LEU A 107 23.16 9.43 4.02
C LEU A 107 24.59 9.63 3.51
N TYR A 108 24.79 9.52 2.19
CA TYR A 108 26.06 9.70 1.49
C TYR A 108 25.85 10.51 0.21
N GLY A 109 26.94 10.99 -0.39
CA GLY A 109 26.91 11.80 -1.61
C GLY A 109 26.06 13.05 -1.45
N GLU A 110 25.26 13.38 -2.48
CA GLU A 110 24.34 14.53 -2.49
C GLU A 110 23.09 14.35 -1.61
N ARG A 111 22.96 13.21 -0.90
CA ARG A 111 21.85 12.92 0.02
C ARG A 111 20.45 13.02 -0.63
N GLY A 112 20.34 12.51 -1.85
CA GLY A 112 19.09 12.48 -2.61
C GLY A 112 17.95 11.71 -1.91
N MET A 113 16.72 12.08 -2.25
CA MET A 113 15.48 11.47 -1.77
C MET A 113 14.98 10.43 -2.77
N TRP A 114 14.55 9.27 -2.28
CA TRP A 114 14.15 8.14 -3.09
C TRP A 114 12.87 7.51 -2.58
N VAL A 115 12.15 6.88 -3.50
CA VAL A 115 11.03 5.99 -3.20
C VAL A 115 11.30 4.59 -3.74
N ARG A 116 10.88 3.56 -3.02
CA ARG A 116 11.01 2.15 -3.46
C ARG A 116 9.81 1.33 -3.01
N PRO A 117 9.30 0.37 -3.80
CA PRO A 117 8.27 -0.55 -3.33
C PRO A 117 8.67 -1.24 -2.03
N ALA A 118 7.77 -1.25 -1.04
CA ALA A 118 8.03 -1.84 0.27
C ALA A 118 8.30 -3.35 0.19
N ALA A 119 7.70 -4.04 -0.79
CA ALA A 119 8.00 -5.44 -1.06
C ALA A 119 9.49 -5.65 -1.41
N MET A 120 10.05 -4.79 -2.27
CA MET A 120 11.47 -4.83 -2.61
C MET A 120 12.36 -4.42 -1.43
N TRP A 121 11.90 -3.49 -0.59
CA TRP A 121 12.63 -3.08 0.62
C TRP A 121 12.78 -4.24 1.62
N ASN A 122 11.69 -4.98 1.86
CA ASN A 122 11.65 -6.09 2.80
C ASN A 122 12.17 -7.43 2.24
N GLU A 123 12.57 -7.44 0.98
CA GLU A 123 13.07 -8.62 0.28
C GLU A 123 14.33 -9.18 0.95
N ARG A 124 14.47 -10.51 0.96
CA ARG A 124 15.73 -11.17 1.31
C ARG A 124 16.55 -11.39 0.05
N VAL A 125 17.86 -11.15 0.13
CA VAL A 125 18.79 -11.27 -0.97
C VAL A 125 19.78 -12.39 -0.69
N GLU A 126 20.01 -13.24 -1.69
CA GLU A 126 21.09 -14.21 -1.74
C GLU A 126 22.04 -13.85 -2.88
N ARG A 127 23.24 -13.38 -2.54
CA ARG A 127 24.24 -12.95 -3.52
C ARG A 127 25.63 -12.89 -2.92
N ASP A 128 26.65 -13.34 -3.65
CA ASP A 128 28.07 -13.19 -3.29
C ASP A 128 28.39 -13.67 -1.85
N GLY A 129 27.78 -14.79 -1.43
CA GLY A 129 27.95 -15.37 -0.09
C GLY A 129 27.13 -14.70 1.03
N TYR A 130 26.41 -13.61 0.73
CA TYR A 130 25.44 -13.00 1.64
C TYR A 130 24.05 -13.59 1.46
N ALA A 131 23.41 -13.98 2.56
CA ALA A 131 22.00 -14.40 2.60
C ALA A 131 21.30 -13.68 3.76
N GLY A 132 20.49 -12.66 3.45
CA GLY A 132 19.88 -11.83 4.49
C GLY A 132 18.94 -10.75 3.96
N PRO A 133 18.43 -9.86 4.82
CA PRO A 133 17.58 -8.75 4.39
C PRO A 133 18.29 -7.84 3.38
N ARG A 134 17.56 -7.29 2.41
CA ARG A 134 18.09 -6.27 1.49
C ARG A 134 18.49 -5.00 2.25
N PHE A 135 17.70 -4.61 3.24
CA PHE A 135 17.95 -3.51 4.15
C PHE A 135 17.83 -3.96 5.61
N THR A 136 18.80 -3.59 6.42
CA THR A 136 18.84 -3.90 7.85
C THR A 136 18.69 -2.62 8.65
N TYR A 137 17.75 -2.59 9.60
CA TYR A 137 17.58 -1.46 10.52
C TYR A 137 18.79 -1.36 11.46
N VAL A 138 19.34 -0.16 11.63
CA VAL A 138 20.56 0.07 12.43
C VAL A 138 20.38 1.14 13.52
N GLY A 139 19.16 1.62 13.77
CA GLY A 139 18.84 2.58 14.83
C GLY A 139 18.17 3.85 14.32
N GLU A 140 17.90 4.81 15.22
CA GLU A 140 17.39 6.15 14.89
C GLU A 140 18.52 7.15 14.59
#